data_AF-A0A7S2UBW2-F1
#
_entry.id   AF-A0A7S2UBW2-F1
#
_cell.length_a   1.000
_cell.length_b   1.000
_cell.length_c   1.000
_cell.angle_alpha   90.00
_cell.angle_beta   90.00
_cell.angle_gamma   90.00
#
_symmetry.space_group_name_H-M   'P 1'
#
loop_
_entity.id
_entity.type
_entity.pdbx_description
1 polymer ?
#
loop_
_entity_poly.entity_id
_entity_poly.type
_entity_poly.pdbx_seq_one_letter_code
_entity_poly.pdbx_strand_id
1 'polypeptide(L)'
;MISVCTFSTDENFLHSLFRHLQNTNHEETLLRIDSPHLEAWLHEKNTQADGSHFLLWRYYTVQKRYALAGEVMWKCASDSGNDVTLDERIECLTRANNSYTAALAQSTDEKSISYDSSRLAKQVNGLVLPATRDGIQRMLIQINETLEVASLQRRILHTVSSSSNHQDLDDSAFKKLTHSLIPVSDLYNEYSGPLCHYDVCLLIMQSCHYHEVQTIETLWKSILLEEILPIATRSEAIKRFLEHLKAGSLLEHESISLLESETHGVQNDCIFENGDWVPVLKSRVVNLGKELYGKGADYTFPLEFIVKTLEGLRRLCDSVSG
;
A
#
# COMPACT_ATOMS: atom_id res chain seq x y z
N MET A 1 -31.62 -29.37 17.95
CA MET A 1 -32.79 -28.76 17.29
C MET A 1 -32.38 -28.06 16.00
N ILE A 2 -31.43 -27.11 16.05
CA ILE A 2 -30.92 -26.41 14.84
C ILE A 2 -30.35 -27.38 13.80
N SER A 3 -29.56 -28.39 14.21
CA SER A 3 -29.02 -29.41 13.30
C SER A 3 -30.09 -30.24 12.57
N VAL A 4 -31.31 -30.35 13.10
CA VAL A 4 -32.41 -31.07 12.44
C VAL A 4 -33.09 -30.17 11.42
N CYS A 5 -33.24 -28.88 11.75
CA CYS A 5 -33.81 -27.87 10.85
C CYS A 5 -32.96 -27.64 9.60
N THR A 6 -31.64 -27.82 9.69
CA THR A 6 -30.70 -27.59 8.58
C THR A 6 -30.72 -28.68 7.50
N PHE A 7 -31.37 -29.81 7.76
CA PHE A 7 -31.62 -30.87 6.77
C PHE A 7 -33.00 -30.76 6.10
N SER A 8 -33.75 -29.69 6.39
CA SER A 8 -35.02 -29.41 5.70
C SER A 8 -34.78 -29.24 4.19
N THR A 9 -35.70 -29.72 3.36
CA THR A 9 -35.69 -29.49 1.90
C THR A 9 -36.38 -28.20 1.50
N ASP A 10 -37.03 -27.50 2.44
CA ASP A 10 -37.70 -26.22 2.19
C ASP A 10 -36.70 -25.06 2.24
N GLU A 11 -36.33 -24.56 1.06
CA GLU A 11 -35.41 -23.45 0.87
C GLU A 11 -35.89 -22.15 1.51
N ASN A 12 -37.20 -21.84 1.46
CA ASN A 12 -37.75 -20.62 2.06
C ASN A 12 -37.65 -20.65 3.59
N PHE A 13 -37.90 -21.82 4.18
CA PHE A 13 -37.69 -22.04 5.60
C PHE A 13 -36.21 -21.88 5.97
N LEU A 14 -35.29 -22.49 5.21
CA LEU A 14 -33.85 -22.38 5.44
C LEU A 14 -33.35 -20.92 5.33
N HIS A 15 -33.76 -20.18 4.30
CA HIS A 15 -33.41 -18.76 4.14
C HIS A 15 -33.94 -17.92 5.32
N SER A 16 -35.16 -18.22 5.80
CA SER A 16 -35.75 -17.54 6.95
C SER A 16 -35.01 -17.88 8.25
N LEU A 17 -34.60 -19.14 8.43
CA LEU A 17 -33.78 -19.59 9.55
C LEU A 17 -32.40 -18.91 9.55
N PHE A 18 -31.71 -18.89 8.40
CA PHE A 18 -30.40 -18.25 8.27
C PHE A 18 -30.48 -16.75 8.58
N ARG A 19 -31.47 -16.05 8.02
CA ARG A 19 -31.74 -14.65 8.33
C ARG A 19 -32.05 -14.43 9.82
N HIS A 20 -32.83 -15.31 10.45
CA HIS A 20 -33.13 -15.23 11.87
C HIS A 20 -31.88 -15.40 12.74
N LEU A 21 -31.02 -16.40 12.43
CA LEU A 21 -29.76 -16.63 13.15
C LEU A 21 -28.80 -15.44 13.01
N GLN A 22 -28.74 -14.83 11.82
CA GLN A 22 -27.95 -13.61 11.58
C GLN A 22 -28.49 -12.44 12.42
N ASN A 23 -29.80 -12.19 12.39
CA ASN A 23 -30.41 -11.04 13.07
C ASN A 23 -30.44 -11.18 14.60
N THR A 24 -30.34 -12.40 15.13
CA THR A 24 -30.37 -12.67 16.58
C THR A 24 -28.98 -12.80 17.21
N ASN A 25 -27.92 -12.39 16.50
CA ASN A 25 -26.52 -12.47 16.95
C ASN A 25 -26.02 -13.91 17.21
N HIS A 26 -26.59 -14.90 16.53
CA HIS A 26 -26.16 -16.30 16.58
C HIS A 26 -25.28 -16.66 15.36
N GLU A 27 -24.48 -15.71 14.89
CA GLU A 27 -23.68 -15.86 13.67
C GLU A 27 -22.67 -17.01 13.78
N GLU A 28 -22.01 -17.20 14.91
CA GLU A 28 -21.09 -18.35 15.09
C GLU A 28 -21.81 -19.69 14.93
N THR A 29 -23.06 -19.77 15.38
CA THR A 29 -23.87 -20.98 15.23
C THR A 29 -24.24 -21.20 13.78
N LEU A 30 -24.60 -20.12 13.06
CA LEU A 30 -24.85 -20.14 11.62
C LEU A 30 -23.63 -20.67 10.85
N LEU A 31 -22.45 -20.13 11.12
CA LEU A 31 -21.22 -20.46 10.37
C LEU A 31 -20.73 -21.90 10.57
N ARG A 32 -21.11 -22.55 11.69
CA ARG A 32 -20.78 -23.95 11.97
C ARG A 32 -21.69 -24.95 11.23
N ILE A 33 -22.81 -24.49 10.67
CA ILE A 33 -23.72 -25.35 9.90
C ILE A 33 -23.02 -25.73 8.59
N ASP A 34 -22.63 -27.00 8.45
CA ASP A 34 -22.15 -27.52 7.17
C ASP A 34 -23.33 -27.90 6.29
N SER A 35 -23.75 -26.97 5.42
CA SER A 35 -24.89 -27.16 4.51
C SER A 35 -24.64 -26.50 3.16
N PRO A 36 -24.81 -27.22 2.04
CA PRO A 36 -24.73 -26.62 0.69
C PRO A 36 -25.74 -25.48 0.47
N HIS A 37 -26.90 -25.53 1.14
CA HIS A 37 -27.92 -24.48 1.06
C HIS A 37 -27.46 -23.19 1.75
N LEU A 38 -26.75 -23.30 2.88
CA LEU A 38 -26.16 -22.13 3.53
C LEU A 38 -25.09 -21.49 2.65
N GLU A 39 -24.25 -22.32 2.03
CA GLU A 39 -23.23 -21.83 1.10
C GLU A 39 -23.85 -21.10 -0.10
N ALA A 40 -24.87 -21.67 -0.74
CA ALA A 40 -25.59 -21.02 -1.83
C ALA A 40 -26.23 -19.69 -1.41
N TRP A 41 -26.86 -19.65 -0.23
CA TRP A 41 -27.45 -18.44 0.34
C TRP A 41 -26.40 -17.34 0.62
N LEU A 42 -25.25 -17.72 1.17
CA LEU A 42 -24.14 -16.80 1.42
C LEU A 42 -23.52 -16.27 0.11
N HIS A 43 -23.45 -17.09 -0.94
CA HIS A 43 -23.01 -16.66 -2.28
C HIS A 43 -23.99 -15.67 -2.92
N GLU A 44 -25.29 -15.95 -2.85
CA GLU A 44 -26.32 -15.04 -3.34
C GLU A 44 -26.19 -13.67 -2.65
N LYS A 45 -25.99 -13.67 -1.33
CA LYS A 45 -25.74 -12.46 -0.55
C LYS A 45 -24.43 -11.77 -0.88
N ASN A 46 -23.36 -12.51 -1.13
CA ASN A 46 -22.05 -11.96 -1.47
C ASN A 46 -22.06 -11.10 -2.75
N THR A 47 -23.03 -11.32 -3.64
CA THR A 47 -23.23 -10.45 -4.82
C THR A 47 -23.90 -9.12 -4.48
N GLN A 48 -24.43 -8.96 -3.27
CA GLN A 48 -24.99 -7.72 -2.76
C GLN A 48 -23.87 -6.89 -2.14
N ALA A 49 -23.84 -5.58 -2.44
CA ALA A 49 -22.80 -4.66 -2.01
C ALA A 49 -22.92 -4.23 -0.53
N ASP A 50 -23.30 -5.15 0.37
CA ASP A 50 -23.63 -4.88 1.78
C ASP A 50 -22.57 -5.38 2.78
N GLY A 51 -21.39 -5.79 2.31
CA GLY A 51 -20.33 -6.37 3.15
C GLY A 51 -20.49 -7.88 3.42
N SER A 52 -21.42 -8.55 2.72
CA SER A 52 -21.64 -10.01 2.84
C SER A 52 -20.43 -10.89 2.48
N HIS A 53 -19.41 -10.36 1.80
CA HIS A 53 -18.16 -11.08 1.52
C HIS A 53 -17.42 -11.50 2.79
N PHE A 54 -17.47 -10.69 3.85
CA PHE A 54 -16.86 -11.07 5.13
C PHE A 54 -17.54 -12.27 5.76
N LEU A 55 -18.88 -12.37 5.66
CA LEU A 55 -19.62 -13.49 6.23
C LEU A 55 -19.31 -14.79 5.49
N LEU A 56 -19.25 -14.76 4.16
CA LEU A 56 -18.88 -15.91 3.34
C LEU A 56 -17.42 -16.34 3.60
N TRP A 57 -16.48 -15.39 3.71
CA TRP A 57 -15.10 -15.68 4.09
C TRP A 57 -14.99 -16.34 5.48
N ARG A 58 -15.72 -15.82 6.47
CA ARG A 58 -15.75 -16.40 7.82
C ARG A 58 -16.32 -17.81 7.81
N TYR A 59 -17.38 -18.05 7.03
CA TYR A 59 -17.95 -19.38 6.85
C TYR A 59 -16.90 -20.37 6.34
N TYR A 60 -16.21 -20.05 5.25
CA TYR A 60 -15.16 -20.92 4.72
C TYR A 60 -13.99 -21.12 5.70
N THR A 61 -13.63 -20.10 6.46
CA THR A 61 -12.59 -20.19 7.49
C THR A 61 -13.00 -21.14 8.62
N VAL A 62 -14.23 -21.04 9.13
CA VAL A 62 -14.78 -21.93 10.17
C VAL A 62 -14.85 -23.38 9.68
N GLN A 63 -15.23 -23.58 8.41
CA GLN A 63 -15.27 -24.90 7.77
C GLN A 63 -13.89 -25.42 7.35
N LYS A 64 -12.79 -24.72 7.68
CA LYS A 64 -11.40 -25.05 7.30
C LYS A 64 -11.17 -25.19 5.80
N ARG A 65 -11.97 -24.47 5.00
CA ARG A 65 -11.86 -24.39 3.54
C ARG A 65 -11.07 -23.14 3.16
N TYR A 66 -9.82 -23.08 3.59
CA TYR A 66 -9.03 -21.86 3.54
C TYR A 66 -8.73 -21.35 2.11
N ALA A 67 -8.61 -22.24 1.12
CA ALA A 67 -8.43 -21.83 -0.27
C ALA A 67 -9.67 -21.09 -0.82
N LEU A 68 -10.88 -21.55 -0.49
CA LEU A 68 -12.13 -20.87 -0.84
C LEU A 68 -12.26 -19.54 -0.10
N ALA A 69 -11.86 -19.50 1.17
CA ALA A 69 -11.82 -18.26 1.95
C ALA A 69 -10.88 -17.23 1.29
N GLY A 70 -9.67 -17.65 0.91
CA GLY A 70 -8.71 -16.78 0.22
C GLY A 70 -9.24 -16.23 -1.10
N GLU A 71 -9.89 -17.08 -1.89
CA GLU A 71 -10.42 -16.71 -3.20
C GLU A 71 -11.59 -15.71 -3.13
N VAL A 72 -12.49 -15.87 -2.14
CA VAL A 72 -13.57 -14.88 -1.90
C VAL A 72 -12.99 -13.50 -1.62
N MET A 73 -11.99 -13.42 -0.75
CA MET A 73 -11.38 -12.14 -0.37
C MET A 73 -10.54 -11.54 -1.49
N TRP A 74 -9.81 -12.37 -2.25
CA TRP A 74 -9.10 -11.92 -3.44
C TRP A 74 -10.03 -11.31 -4.49
N LYS A 75 -11.14 -12.01 -4.78
CA LYS A 75 -12.14 -11.53 -5.73
C LYS A 75 -12.74 -10.21 -5.25
N CYS A 76 -13.06 -10.08 -3.96
CA CYS A 76 -13.56 -8.85 -3.39
C CYS A 76 -12.56 -7.69 -3.52
N ALA A 77 -11.27 -7.94 -3.30
CA ALA A 77 -10.22 -6.94 -3.47
C ALA A 77 -10.01 -6.54 -4.94
N SER A 78 -10.26 -7.45 -5.89
CA SER A 78 -10.05 -7.24 -7.33
C SER A 78 -11.26 -6.64 -8.06
N ASP A 79 -12.44 -6.70 -7.45
CA ASP A 79 -13.68 -6.26 -8.09
C ASP A 79 -13.73 -4.73 -8.18
N SER A 80 -13.88 -4.20 -9.38
CA SER A 80 -14.00 -2.76 -9.65
C SER A 80 -15.45 -2.26 -9.63
N GLY A 81 -16.43 -3.17 -9.54
CA GLY A 81 -17.86 -2.83 -9.62
C GLY A 81 -18.48 -2.32 -8.31
N ASN A 82 -17.88 -2.66 -7.17
CA ASN A 82 -18.34 -2.23 -5.85
C ASN A 82 -17.57 -1.00 -5.37
N ASP A 83 -18.23 -0.11 -4.62
CA ASP A 83 -17.67 1.11 -4.02
C ASP A 83 -16.73 0.81 -2.83
N VAL A 84 -15.88 -0.19 -2.98
CA VAL A 84 -14.94 -0.67 -1.96
C VAL A 84 -13.76 0.30 -1.89
N THR A 85 -13.54 0.85 -0.70
CA THR A 85 -12.42 1.76 -0.43
C THR A 85 -11.09 1.02 -0.47
N LEU A 86 -9.99 1.76 -0.67
CA LEU A 86 -8.64 1.22 -0.70
C LEU A 86 -8.30 0.48 0.60
N ASP A 87 -8.71 1.01 1.76
CA ASP A 87 -8.47 0.36 3.05
C ASP A 87 -9.23 -0.97 3.16
N GLU A 88 -10.49 -1.03 2.73
CA GLU A 88 -11.24 -2.29 2.66
C GLU A 88 -10.59 -3.29 1.69
N ARG A 89 -10.05 -2.82 0.55
CA ARG A 89 -9.29 -3.68 -0.38
C ARG A 89 -8.03 -4.23 0.25
N ILE A 90 -7.25 -3.41 0.97
CA ILE A 90 -6.06 -3.85 1.72
C ILE A 90 -6.45 -4.87 2.78
N GLU A 91 -7.56 -4.65 3.48
CA GLU A 91 -8.09 -5.58 4.47
C GLU A 91 -8.47 -6.92 3.82
N CYS A 92 -9.10 -6.88 2.64
CA CYS A 92 -9.43 -8.04 1.84
C CYS A 92 -8.19 -8.82 1.41
N LEU A 93 -7.20 -8.14 0.84
CA LEU A 93 -5.93 -8.73 0.43
C LEU A 93 -5.19 -9.36 1.62
N THR A 94 -5.18 -8.70 2.78
CA THR A 94 -4.56 -9.21 4.01
C THR A 94 -5.25 -10.50 4.48
N ARG A 95 -6.58 -10.53 4.48
CA ARG A 95 -7.35 -11.75 4.80
C ARG A 95 -7.14 -12.85 3.77
N ALA A 96 -7.04 -12.50 2.49
CA ALA A 96 -6.73 -13.45 1.43
C ALA A 96 -5.36 -14.09 1.67
N ASN A 97 -4.34 -13.29 1.97
CA ASN A 97 -2.98 -13.75 2.29
C ASN A 97 -2.96 -14.72 3.48
N ASN A 98 -3.61 -14.34 4.59
CA ASN A 98 -3.70 -15.18 5.78
C ASN A 98 -4.41 -16.51 5.48
N SER A 99 -5.49 -16.46 4.70
CA SER A 99 -6.27 -17.65 4.32
C SER A 99 -5.45 -18.58 3.42
N TYR A 100 -4.78 -18.06 2.39
CA TYR A 100 -3.93 -18.88 1.53
C TYR A 100 -2.69 -19.42 2.26
N THR A 101 -2.16 -18.70 3.24
CA THR A 101 -1.08 -19.19 4.11
C THR A 101 -1.57 -20.36 4.98
N ALA A 102 -2.78 -20.26 5.55
CA ALA A 102 -3.41 -21.36 6.29
C ALA A 102 -3.69 -22.57 5.38
N ALA A 103 -4.13 -22.35 4.14
CA ALA A 103 -4.30 -23.40 3.13
C ALA A 103 -2.97 -24.11 2.80
N LEU A 104 -1.88 -23.33 2.68
CA LEU A 104 -0.55 -23.86 2.41
C LEU A 104 -0.04 -24.72 3.59
N ALA A 105 -0.27 -24.29 4.83
CA ALA A 105 0.07 -25.06 6.02
C ALA A 105 -0.76 -26.36 6.15
N GLN A 106 -2.03 -26.34 5.76
CA GLN A 106 -2.87 -27.54 5.74
C GLN A 106 -2.38 -28.56 4.69
N SER A 107 -1.76 -28.10 3.59
CA SER A 107 -1.24 -28.97 2.52
C SER A 107 0.03 -29.75 2.88
N THR A 108 0.75 -29.37 3.95
CA THR A 108 2.01 -30.03 4.36
C THR A 108 1.81 -31.27 5.24
N ASP A 109 0.60 -31.49 5.77
CA ASP A 109 0.29 -32.69 6.55
C ASP A 109 0.10 -33.91 5.62
N GLU A 110 1.20 -34.61 5.34
CA GLU A 110 1.32 -35.76 4.41
C GLU A 110 0.33 -36.92 4.66
N LYS A 111 -0.36 -36.97 5.80
CA LYS A 111 -1.35 -38.03 6.10
C LYS A 111 -2.72 -37.85 5.42
N SER A 112 -2.94 -36.73 4.72
CA SER A 112 -4.25 -36.42 4.09
C SER A 112 -4.26 -36.53 2.56
N ILE A 113 -3.14 -36.91 1.92
CA ILE A 113 -2.98 -36.87 0.45
C ILE A 113 -3.77 -37.99 -0.30
N SER A 114 -4.61 -38.76 0.39
CA SER A 114 -5.32 -39.90 -0.23
C SER A 114 -6.71 -39.60 -0.81
N TYR A 115 -7.37 -38.48 -0.50
CA TYR A 115 -8.74 -38.23 -0.97
C TYR A 115 -9.02 -36.72 -1.03
N ASP A 116 -8.84 -36.06 -2.18
CA ASP A 116 -9.67 -34.90 -2.62
C ASP A 116 -9.08 -34.07 -3.78
N SER A 117 -7.97 -34.47 -4.40
CA SER A 117 -7.42 -33.76 -5.57
C SER A 117 -8.39 -33.67 -6.76
N SER A 118 -9.45 -34.49 -6.81
CA SER A 118 -10.48 -34.44 -7.86
C SER A 118 -11.66 -33.49 -7.57
N ARG A 119 -11.80 -32.97 -6.34
CA ARG A 119 -12.87 -32.02 -5.98
C ARG A 119 -12.47 -30.55 -6.07
N LEU A 120 -11.18 -30.23 -5.95
CA LEU A 120 -10.67 -28.85 -5.96
C LEU A 120 -10.52 -28.22 -7.35
N ALA A 121 -10.49 -29.00 -8.43
CA ALA A 121 -10.35 -28.47 -9.80
C ALA A 121 -11.67 -27.99 -10.42
N LYS A 122 -12.76 -27.89 -9.64
CA LYS A 122 -14.05 -27.40 -10.12
C LYS A 122 -14.24 -25.96 -9.68
N GLN A 123 -14.47 -25.09 -10.65
CA GLN A 123 -15.05 -23.77 -10.48
C GLN A 123 -16.26 -23.89 -9.52
N VAL A 124 -16.10 -23.49 -8.26
CA VAL A 124 -17.19 -23.51 -7.27
C VAL A 124 -17.85 -22.15 -7.36
N ASN A 125 -19.08 -22.09 -7.88
CA ASN A 125 -19.89 -20.86 -7.93
C ASN A 125 -19.14 -19.65 -8.54
N GLY A 126 -18.31 -19.89 -9.57
CA GLY A 126 -17.54 -18.84 -10.26
C GLY A 126 -16.25 -18.38 -9.56
N LEU A 127 -15.79 -19.08 -8.51
CA LEU A 127 -14.47 -18.90 -7.89
C LEU A 127 -13.43 -19.78 -8.57
N VAL A 128 -12.22 -19.25 -8.80
CA VAL A 128 -11.11 -19.97 -9.44
C VAL A 128 -10.12 -20.41 -8.38
N LEU A 129 -10.16 -21.70 -8.02
CA LEU A 129 -9.31 -22.22 -6.96
C LEU A 129 -7.91 -22.60 -7.45
N PRO A 130 -6.85 -22.25 -6.71
CA PRO A 130 -5.56 -22.87 -6.89
C PRO A 130 -5.63 -24.32 -6.38
N ALA A 131 -5.84 -25.27 -7.30
CA ALA A 131 -6.02 -26.69 -6.97
C ALA A 131 -4.74 -27.40 -6.46
N THR A 132 -3.58 -26.74 -6.56
CA THR A 132 -2.28 -27.30 -6.19
C THR A 132 -1.54 -26.39 -5.21
N ARG A 133 -0.60 -26.97 -4.46
CA ARG A 133 0.33 -26.23 -3.59
C ARG A 133 1.04 -25.10 -4.35
N ASP A 134 1.53 -25.39 -5.55
CA ASP A 134 2.19 -24.39 -6.41
C ASP A 134 1.21 -23.30 -6.88
N GLY A 135 -0.07 -23.64 -7.07
CA GLY A 135 -1.13 -22.67 -7.31
C GLY A 135 -1.29 -21.71 -6.13
N ILE A 136 -1.34 -22.25 -4.90
CA ILE A 136 -1.48 -21.45 -3.68
C ILE A 136 -0.27 -20.53 -3.50
N GLN A 137 0.95 -21.03 -3.75
CA GLN A 137 2.17 -20.23 -3.67
C GLN A 137 2.19 -19.09 -4.69
N ARG A 138 1.80 -19.34 -5.95
CA ARG A 138 1.65 -18.28 -6.96
C ARG A 138 0.64 -17.22 -6.53
N MET A 139 -0.46 -17.66 -5.94
CA MET A 139 -1.49 -16.75 -5.44
C MET A 139 -0.97 -15.87 -4.29
N LEU A 140 -0.20 -16.44 -3.37
CA LEU A 140 0.44 -15.68 -2.30
C LEU A 140 1.41 -14.63 -2.85
N ILE A 141 2.22 -14.97 -3.86
CA ILE A 141 3.12 -13.99 -4.50
C ILE A 141 2.29 -12.83 -5.08
N GLN A 142 1.27 -13.13 -5.87
CA GLN A 142 0.41 -12.13 -6.49
C GLN A 142 -0.30 -11.23 -5.46
N ILE A 143 -0.79 -11.81 -4.36
CA ILE A 143 -1.42 -11.05 -3.26
C ILE A 143 -0.41 -10.13 -2.58
N ASN A 144 0.81 -10.61 -2.31
CA ASN A 144 1.85 -9.78 -1.68
C ASN A 144 2.28 -8.63 -2.59
N GLU A 145 2.51 -8.89 -3.88
CA GLU A 145 2.79 -7.83 -4.86
C GLU A 145 1.66 -6.79 -4.87
N THR A 146 0.40 -7.24 -4.91
CA THR A 146 -0.76 -6.33 -4.89
C THR A 146 -0.86 -5.55 -3.57
N LEU A 147 -0.52 -6.15 -2.44
CA LEU A 147 -0.46 -5.48 -1.13
C LEU A 147 0.61 -4.41 -1.08
N GLU A 148 1.77 -4.65 -1.69
CA GLU A 148 2.84 -3.66 -1.81
C GLU A 148 2.35 -2.45 -2.60
N VAL A 149 1.76 -2.66 -3.78
CA VAL A 149 1.17 -1.60 -4.61
C VAL A 149 0.09 -0.83 -3.85
N ALA A 150 -0.84 -1.53 -3.20
CA ALA A 150 -1.91 -0.91 -2.42
C ALA A 150 -1.36 -0.09 -1.24
N SER A 151 -0.26 -0.53 -0.63
CA SER A 151 0.41 0.21 0.45
C SER A 151 1.07 1.49 -0.05
N LEU A 152 1.71 1.45 -1.23
CA LEU A 152 2.24 2.64 -1.90
C LEU A 152 1.12 3.63 -2.23
N GLN A 153 0.03 3.13 -2.81
CA GLN A 153 -1.15 3.91 -3.14
C GLN A 153 -1.75 4.57 -1.88
N ARG A 154 -1.87 3.83 -0.78
CA ARG A 154 -2.38 4.37 0.49
C ARG A 154 -1.50 5.49 1.02
N ARG A 155 -0.17 5.38 0.86
CA ARG A 155 0.75 6.44 1.27
C ARG A 155 0.53 7.71 0.46
N ILE A 156 0.37 7.60 -0.86
CA ILE A 156 0.02 8.74 -1.72
C ILE A 156 -1.29 9.36 -1.25
N LEU A 157 -2.32 8.55 -1.03
CA LEU A 157 -3.63 9.03 -0.57
C LEU A 157 -3.54 9.78 0.77
N HIS A 158 -2.78 9.25 1.73
CA HIS A 158 -2.58 9.91 3.03
C HIS A 158 -1.84 11.24 2.88
N THR A 159 -0.78 11.29 2.07
CA THR A 159 -0.03 12.54 1.81
C THR A 159 -0.94 13.57 1.15
N VAL A 160 -1.65 13.20 0.07
CA VAL A 160 -2.62 14.06 -0.62
C VAL A 160 -3.69 14.59 0.33
N SER A 161 -4.22 13.73 1.21
CA SER A 161 -5.29 14.12 2.14
C SER A 161 -4.79 15.00 3.29
N SER A 162 -3.51 14.89 3.65
CA SER A 162 -2.89 15.68 4.73
C SER A 162 -2.36 17.02 4.25
N SER A 163 -1.90 17.09 3.00
CA SER A 163 -1.47 18.33 2.34
C SER A 163 -2.67 19.09 1.79
N SER A 164 -2.63 20.42 1.79
CA SER A 164 -3.62 21.25 1.07
C SER A 164 -3.62 21.04 -0.46
N ASN A 165 -2.77 20.14 -0.98
CA ASN A 165 -2.63 19.75 -2.39
C ASN A 165 -3.85 18.99 -2.94
N HIS A 166 -4.92 18.81 -2.16
CA HIS A 166 -6.19 18.30 -2.67
C HIS A 166 -6.74 19.15 -3.84
N GLN A 167 -6.35 20.43 -3.93
CA GLN A 167 -6.73 21.33 -5.03
C GLN A 167 -6.03 21.03 -6.35
N ASP A 168 -4.89 20.31 -6.34
CA ASP A 168 -4.11 20.02 -7.55
C ASP A 168 -4.54 18.71 -8.24
N LEU A 169 -5.44 17.93 -7.60
CA LEU A 169 -5.99 16.70 -8.15
C LEU A 169 -7.46 16.88 -8.50
N ASP A 170 -7.83 16.46 -9.71
CA ASP A 170 -9.22 16.36 -10.10
C ASP A 170 -10.00 15.39 -9.18
N ASP A 171 -11.24 15.71 -8.84
CA ASP A 171 -12.14 14.87 -8.03
C ASP A 171 -12.21 13.41 -8.55
N SER A 172 -12.12 13.25 -9.87
CA SER A 172 -12.14 11.93 -10.50
C SER A 172 -10.85 11.12 -10.24
N ALA A 173 -9.68 11.77 -10.21
CA ALA A 173 -8.41 11.14 -9.89
C ALA A 173 -8.34 10.78 -8.41
N PHE A 174 -8.83 11.67 -7.54
CA PHE A 174 -8.95 11.39 -6.10
C PHE A 174 -9.89 10.20 -5.83
N LYS A 175 -11.04 10.13 -6.52
CA LYS A 175 -11.95 8.99 -6.41
C LYS A 175 -11.31 7.69 -6.89
N LYS A 176 -10.57 7.71 -8.00
CA LYS A 176 -9.81 6.54 -8.48
C LYS A 176 -8.77 6.08 -7.45
N LEU A 177 -8.02 7.02 -6.87
CA LEU A 177 -7.02 6.76 -5.84
C LEU A 177 -7.64 6.16 -4.56
N THR A 178 -8.89 6.50 -4.26
CA THR A 178 -9.59 6.03 -3.05
C THR A 178 -10.31 4.69 -3.25
N HIS A 179 -10.82 4.38 -4.45
CA HIS A 179 -11.73 3.24 -4.65
C HIS A 179 -11.22 2.17 -5.63
N SER A 180 -10.09 2.39 -6.31
CA SER A 180 -9.51 1.42 -7.27
C SER A 180 -8.12 0.97 -6.82
N LEU A 181 -7.67 -0.21 -7.28
CA LEU A 181 -6.25 -0.56 -7.26
C LEU A 181 -5.61 -0.04 -8.54
N ILE A 182 -4.65 0.87 -8.40
CA ILE A 182 -3.99 1.53 -9.53
C ILE A 182 -2.66 0.82 -9.81
N PRO A 183 -2.34 0.50 -11.08
CA PRO A 183 -1.04 -0.06 -11.45
C PRO A 183 0.13 0.85 -11.04
N VAL A 184 1.27 0.26 -10.69
CA VAL A 184 2.44 1.01 -10.19
C VAL A 184 2.93 2.07 -11.17
N SER A 185 2.90 1.79 -12.47
CA SER A 185 3.27 2.75 -13.52
C SER A 185 2.38 3.99 -13.49
N ASP A 186 1.08 3.81 -13.28
CA ASP A 186 0.12 4.91 -13.25
C ASP A 186 0.24 5.67 -11.92
N LEU A 187 0.51 4.99 -10.81
CA LEU A 187 0.86 5.62 -9.53
C LEU A 187 2.10 6.54 -9.65
N TYR A 188 3.07 6.16 -10.48
CA TYR A 188 4.23 7.01 -10.77
C TYR A 188 3.86 8.21 -11.64
N ASN A 189 3.29 7.95 -12.82
CA ASN A 189 3.11 8.96 -13.86
C ASN A 189 1.95 9.93 -13.60
N GLU A 190 0.87 9.48 -12.97
CA GLU A 190 -0.33 10.30 -12.76
C GLU A 190 -0.40 10.93 -11.36
N TYR A 191 0.33 10.39 -10.38
CA TYR A 191 0.22 10.83 -8.98
C TYR A 191 1.58 11.23 -8.39
N SER A 192 2.45 10.29 -8.04
CA SER A 192 3.65 10.60 -7.25
C SER A 192 4.65 11.53 -7.94
N GLY A 193 4.85 11.38 -9.26
CA GLY A 193 5.70 12.28 -10.04
C GLY A 193 5.13 13.70 -10.12
N PRO A 194 3.90 13.91 -10.64
CA PRO A 194 3.28 15.23 -10.74
C PRO A 194 3.07 15.94 -9.39
N LEU A 195 2.80 15.19 -8.32
CA LEU A 195 2.61 15.73 -6.96
C LEU A 195 3.94 15.93 -6.21
N CYS A 196 5.08 15.67 -6.86
CA CYS A 196 6.41 15.81 -6.25
C CYS A 196 6.64 14.96 -4.99
N HIS A 197 5.96 13.82 -4.85
CA HIS A 197 6.15 12.89 -3.72
C HIS A 197 7.35 11.97 -3.96
N TYR A 198 8.55 12.54 -3.93
CA TYR A 198 9.80 11.88 -4.34
C TYR A 198 10.16 10.63 -3.51
N ASP A 199 9.78 10.60 -2.22
CA ASP A 199 9.94 9.44 -1.36
C ASP A 199 9.11 8.24 -1.85
N VAL A 200 7.89 8.48 -2.31
CA VAL A 200 7.04 7.45 -2.92
C VAL A 200 7.61 7.02 -4.26
N CYS A 201 8.13 7.95 -5.06
CA CYS A 201 8.82 7.61 -6.29
C CYS A 201 9.97 6.61 -6.03
N LEU A 202 10.79 6.83 -5.00
CA LEU A 202 11.85 5.88 -4.63
C LEU A 202 11.32 4.50 -4.20
N LEU A 203 10.25 4.46 -3.40
CA LEU A 203 9.63 3.19 -3.03
C LEU A 203 9.06 2.44 -4.25
N ILE A 204 8.46 3.17 -5.19
CA ILE A 204 7.99 2.60 -6.47
C ILE A 204 9.17 1.99 -7.25
N MET A 205 10.29 2.71 -7.36
CA MET A 205 11.49 2.18 -8.04
C MET A 205 12.01 0.92 -7.36
N GLN A 206 11.99 0.88 -6.02
CA GLN A 206 12.35 -0.31 -5.24
C GLN A 206 11.42 -1.48 -5.55
N SER A 207 10.09 -1.29 -5.48
CA SER A 207 9.10 -2.34 -5.75
C SER A 207 9.16 -2.87 -7.18
N CYS A 208 9.50 -2.02 -8.16
CA CYS A 208 9.67 -2.44 -9.55
C CYS A 208 11.06 -2.98 -9.89
N HIS A 209 11.98 -3.03 -8.92
CA HIS A 209 13.41 -3.31 -9.14
C HIS A 209 14.04 -2.48 -10.27
N TYR A 210 13.63 -1.21 -10.39
CA TYR A 210 14.10 -0.31 -11.42
C TYR A 210 15.47 0.27 -11.07
N HIS A 211 16.50 -0.15 -11.80
CA HIS A 211 17.88 0.24 -11.54
C HIS A 211 18.39 1.30 -12.53
N GLU A 212 18.09 2.56 -12.24
CA GLU A 212 18.68 3.70 -12.96
C GLU A 212 19.29 4.70 -11.97
N VAL A 213 20.62 4.71 -11.91
CA VAL A 213 21.38 5.51 -10.94
C VAL A 213 21.07 7.00 -11.06
N GLN A 214 20.99 7.54 -12.28
CA GLN A 214 20.77 8.97 -12.51
C GLN A 214 19.40 9.44 -12.01
N THR A 215 18.35 8.66 -12.26
CA THR A 215 16.99 8.97 -11.81
C THR A 215 16.88 8.87 -10.29
N ILE A 216 17.50 7.84 -9.69
CA ILE A 216 17.55 7.69 -8.23
C ILE A 216 18.31 8.86 -7.58
N GLU A 217 19.46 9.26 -8.12
CA GLU A 217 20.21 10.42 -7.63
C GLU A 217 19.40 11.72 -7.79
N THR A 218 18.70 11.91 -8.91
CA THR A 218 17.82 13.06 -9.15
C THR A 218 16.71 13.14 -8.10
N LEU A 219 16.08 12.00 -7.77
CA LEU A 219 15.07 11.92 -6.71
C LEU A 219 15.67 12.23 -5.34
N TRP A 220 16.84 11.66 -5.02
CA TRP A 220 17.52 11.96 -3.75
C TRP A 220 17.94 13.41 -3.62
N LYS A 221 18.44 14.04 -4.68
CA LYS A 221 18.70 15.50 -4.68
C LYS A 221 17.43 16.26 -4.34
N SER A 222 16.31 15.89 -4.97
CA SER A 222 15.02 16.56 -4.77
C SER A 222 14.52 16.38 -3.33
N ILE A 223 14.61 15.18 -2.75
CA ILE A 223 14.26 14.90 -1.34
C ILE A 223 15.13 15.71 -0.37
N LEU A 224 16.44 15.74 -0.60
CA LEU A 224 17.36 16.46 0.29
C LEU A 224 17.13 17.98 0.23
N LEU A 225 16.75 18.50 -0.95
CA LEU A 225 16.50 19.92 -1.17
C LEU A 225 15.09 20.35 -0.76
N GLU A 226 14.09 19.47 -0.80
CA GLU A 226 12.72 19.76 -0.35
C GLU A 226 12.68 20.21 1.12
N GLU A 227 13.53 19.62 1.97
CA GLU A 227 13.63 19.97 3.39
C GLU A 227 14.44 21.26 3.65
N ILE A 228 15.10 21.79 2.60
CA ILE A 228 16.01 22.93 2.69
C ILE A 228 15.38 24.15 2.00
N LEU A 229 14.84 23.98 0.79
CA LEU A 229 14.34 25.06 -0.07
C LEU A 229 12.85 25.37 0.18
N PRO A 230 12.42 26.63 -0.02
CA PRO A 230 13.22 27.81 -0.35
C PRO A 230 14.06 28.29 0.85
N ILE A 231 15.26 28.80 0.56
CA ILE A 231 16.21 29.16 1.61
C ILE A 231 16.96 30.46 1.35
N ALA A 232 17.22 31.19 2.42
CA ALA A 232 18.09 32.35 2.44
C ALA A 232 19.41 32.02 3.13
N THR A 233 20.52 32.55 2.61
CA THR A 233 21.85 32.42 3.23
C THR A 233 22.59 33.76 3.18
N ARG A 234 23.49 33.97 4.13
CA ARG A 234 24.43 35.12 4.15
C ARG A 234 25.76 34.78 3.48
N SER A 235 25.98 33.52 3.12
CA SER A 235 27.24 33.03 2.58
C SER A 235 27.13 32.68 1.10
N GLU A 236 27.93 33.36 0.29
CA GLU A 236 28.07 33.08 -1.14
C GLU A 236 28.60 31.66 -1.41
N ALA A 237 29.40 31.09 -0.49
CA ALA A 237 29.89 29.72 -0.61
C ALA A 237 28.75 28.69 -0.43
N ILE A 238 27.83 28.95 0.51
CA ILE A 238 26.65 28.11 0.74
C ILE A 238 25.72 28.19 -0.48
N LYS A 239 25.46 29.40 -0.97
CA LYS A 239 24.65 29.60 -2.17
C LYS A 239 25.17 28.80 -3.36
N ARG A 240 26.46 28.90 -3.69
CA ARG A 240 27.06 28.15 -4.81
C ARG A 240 26.98 26.65 -4.65
N PHE A 241 27.17 26.15 -3.43
CA PHE A 241 27.06 24.71 -3.16
C PHE A 241 25.61 24.24 -3.35
N LEU A 242 24.64 24.97 -2.82
CA LEU A 242 23.22 24.64 -2.96
C LEU A 242 22.77 24.76 -4.42
N GLU A 243 23.25 25.73 -5.19
CA GLU A 243 23.00 25.82 -6.64
C GLU A 243 23.58 24.62 -7.39
N HIS A 244 24.78 24.16 -7.03
CA HIS A 244 25.37 22.96 -7.61
C HIS A 244 24.61 21.69 -7.24
N LEU A 245 24.15 21.57 -5.99
CA LEU A 245 23.34 20.44 -5.54
C LEU A 245 21.95 20.45 -6.19
N LYS A 246 21.37 21.63 -6.39
CA LYS A 246 20.10 21.88 -7.06
C LYS A 246 20.15 21.54 -8.55
N ALA A 247 21.31 21.66 -9.19
CA ALA A 247 21.48 21.28 -10.59
C ALA A 247 21.22 19.77 -10.81
N GLY A 248 20.30 19.47 -11.73
CA GLY A 248 19.82 18.11 -11.99
C GLY A 248 18.90 17.57 -10.90
N SER A 249 18.19 18.44 -10.17
CA SER A 249 17.08 18.08 -9.29
C SER A 249 15.75 18.52 -9.91
N LEU A 250 14.63 18.05 -9.36
CA LEU A 250 13.30 18.47 -9.80
C LEU A 250 12.89 19.84 -9.23
N LEU A 251 13.71 20.43 -8.37
CA LEU A 251 13.49 21.72 -7.69
C LEU A 251 14.36 22.85 -8.26
N GLU A 252 14.80 22.75 -9.53
CA GLU A 252 15.67 23.77 -10.14
C GLU A 252 15.10 25.19 -10.12
N HIS A 253 13.78 25.31 -10.12
CA HIS A 253 13.05 26.58 -10.09
C HIS A 253 12.98 27.23 -8.70
N GLU A 254 13.24 26.48 -7.62
CA GLU A 254 13.18 26.99 -6.25
C GLU A 254 14.28 28.03 -5.97
N SER A 255 13.95 29.05 -5.18
CA SER A 255 14.82 30.19 -4.94
C SER A 255 15.87 29.92 -3.85
N ILE A 256 17.09 30.40 -4.09
CA ILE A 256 18.16 30.47 -3.11
C ILE A 256 18.63 31.92 -3.05
N SER A 257 18.25 32.62 -1.97
CA SER A 257 18.45 34.05 -1.83
C SER A 257 19.73 34.36 -1.03
N LEU A 258 20.52 35.33 -1.49
CA LEU A 258 21.65 35.87 -0.72
C LEU A 258 21.17 37.09 0.07
N LEU A 259 21.24 37.05 1.40
CA LEU A 259 20.83 38.15 2.26
C LEU A 259 21.90 39.25 2.23
N GLU A 260 21.61 40.36 1.54
CA GLU A 260 22.40 41.59 1.63
C GLU A 260 22.07 42.32 2.94
N SER A 261 23.07 42.94 3.59
CA SER A 261 22.98 43.45 4.97
C SER A 261 21.91 44.52 5.25
N GLU A 262 21.20 45.03 4.23
CA GLU A 262 20.21 46.10 4.38
C GLU A 262 19.01 45.92 3.44
N THR A 263 18.14 44.93 3.68
CA THR A 263 16.76 45.02 3.16
C THR A 263 15.72 44.57 4.19
N HIS A 264 14.88 45.52 4.59
CA HIS A 264 13.62 45.27 5.28
C HIS A 264 12.66 44.58 4.32
N GLY A 265 12.38 43.31 4.56
CA GLY A 265 11.34 42.57 3.84
C GLY A 265 11.63 41.09 3.66
N VAL A 266 12.12 40.40 4.70
CA VAL A 266 12.20 38.94 4.64
C VAL A 266 10.79 38.40 4.90
N GLN A 267 10.05 38.14 3.82
CA GLN A 267 8.99 37.13 3.86
C GLN A 267 9.64 35.85 4.40
N ASN A 268 9.17 35.34 5.54
CA ASN A 268 9.18 33.96 6.08
C ASN A 268 10.17 32.87 5.61
N ASP A 269 11.24 33.18 4.89
CA ASP A 269 12.17 32.20 4.33
C ASP A 269 13.05 31.63 5.44
N CYS A 270 13.23 30.31 5.41
CA CYS A 270 14.15 29.65 6.32
C CYS A 270 15.58 30.16 6.07
N ILE A 271 16.31 30.44 7.15
CA ILE A 271 17.71 30.88 7.08
C ILE A 271 18.60 29.64 7.25
N PHE A 272 19.50 29.39 6.29
CA PHE A 272 20.37 28.20 6.32
C PHE A 272 21.18 28.10 7.61
N GLU A 273 21.70 29.23 8.08
CA GLU A 273 22.55 29.33 9.26
C GLU A 273 21.82 29.03 10.57
N ASN A 274 20.48 29.10 10.61
CA ASN A 274 19.71 28.72 11.80
C ASN A 274 19.75 27.20 12.04
N GLY A 275 19.95 26.42 10.98
CA GLY A 275 20.06 24.96 11.07
C GLY A 275 18.75 24.23 11.40
N ASP A 276 17.60 24.90 11.32
CA ASP A 276 16.28 24.31 11.61
C ASP A 276 15.94 23.12 10.68
N TRP A 277 16.49 23.13 9.46
CA TRP A 277 16.37 22.04 8.48
C TRP A 277 17.15 20.78 8.86
N VAL A 278 18.22 20.89 9.68
CA VAL A 278 19.10 19.76 10.04
C VAL A 278 18.36 18.61 10.74
N PRO A 279 17.56 18.84 11.81
CA PRO A 279 16.82 17.76 12.46
C PRO A 279 15.76 17.14 11.55
N VAL A 280 15.12 17.94 10.69
CA VAL A 280 14.09 17.47 9.75
C VAL A 280 14.72 16.58 8.68
N LEU A 281 15.79 17.06 8.03
CA LEU A 281 16.56 16.31 7.04
C LEU A 281 17.12 15.01 7.63
N LYS A 282 17.68 15.06 8.84
CA LYS A 282 18.18 13.88 9.54
C LYS A 282 17.05 12.85 9.76
N SER A 283 15.89 13.30 10.24
CA SER A 283 14.73 12.44 10.45
C SER A 283 14.29 11.80 9.12
N ARG A 284 14.19 12.60 8.05
CA ARG A 284 13.80 12.17 6.71
C ARG A 284 14.73 11.09 6.16
N VAL A 285 16.04 11.33 6.15
CA VAL A 285 17.04 10.37 5.65
C VAL A 285 17.06 9.09 6.48
N VAL A 286 16.94 9.19 7.82
CA VAL A 286 16.90 8.01 8.70
C VAL A 286 15.65 7.17 8.46
N ASN A 287 14.48 7.79 8.30
CA ASN A 287 13.23 7.08 8.05
C ASN A 287 13.26 6.40 6.67
N LEU A 288 13.71 7.10 5.63
CA LEU A 288 13.89 6.50 4.29
C LEU A 288 14.94 5.39 4.30
N GLY A 289 16.02 5.53 5.08
CA GLY A 289 17.01 4.46 5.24
C GLY A 289 16.41 3.19 5.84
N LYS A 290 15.56 3.30 6.87
CA LYS A 290 14.83 2.15 7.44
C LYS A 290 13.87 1.49 6.45
N GLU A 291 13.31 2.27 5.53
CA GLU A 291 12.35 1.79 4.55
C GLU A 291 13.02 1.16 3.32
N LEU A 292 14.12 1.73 2.82
CA LEU A 292 14.73 1.34 1.55
C LEU A 292 15.88 0.34 1.71
N TYR A 293 16.71 0.49 2.75
CA TYR A 293 17.95 -0.27 2.87
C TYR A 293 17.75 -1.68 3.46
N GLY A 294 18.47 -2.67 2.95
CA GLY A 294 18.46 -4.05 3.46
C GLY A 294 17.30 -4.89 2.94
N LYS A 295 16.60 -4.43 1.90
CA LYS A 295 15.45 -5.10 1.27
C LYS A 295 15.77 -5.70 -0.11
N GLY A 296 17.04 -5.75 -0.51
CA GLY A 296 17.48 -6.37 -1.76
C GLY A 296 17.51 -5.44 -2.98
N ALA A 297 17.13 -4.17 -2.83
CA ALA A 297 17.25 -3.12 -3.84
C ALA A 297 18.02 -1.90 -3.30
N ASP A 298 19.15 -2.17 -2.61
CA ASP A 298 19.90 -1.17 -1.83
C ASP A 298 20.42 0.00 -2.67
N TYR A 299 20.50 -0.15 -4.00
CA TYR A 299 20.83 0.93 -4.92
C TYR A 299 19.82 2.09 -4.89
N THR A 300 18.58 1.86 -4.41
CA THR A 300 17.58 2.91 -4.18
C THR A 300 17.92 3.79 -2.97
N PHE A 301 18.88 3.39 -2.14
CA PHE A 301 19.48 4.18 -1.07
C PHE A 301 21.00 4.31 -1.34
N PRO A 302 21.44 5.18 -2.26
CA PRO A 302 22.82 5.29 -2.71
C PRO A 302 23.70 5.90 -1.60
N LEU A 303 24.24 5.04 -0.74
CA LEU A 303 24.94 5.43 0.48
C LEU A 303 26.11 6.38 0.21
N GLU A 304 26.93 6.12 -0.81
CA GLU A 304 28.07 6.97 -1.15
C GLU A 304 27.64 8.38 -1.54
N PHE A 305 26.59 8.51 -2.36
CA PHE A 305 26.03 9.80 -2.77
C PHE A 305 25.45 10.56 -1.57
N ILE A 306 24.64 9.89 -0.75
CA ILE A 306 23.99 10.50 0.42
C ILE A 306 25.04 10.98 1.42
N VAL A 307 26.02 10.14 1.77
CA VAL A 307 27.09 10.49 2.73
C VAL A 307 27.90 11.67 2.21
N LYS A 308 28.34 11.65 0.94
CA LYS A 308 29.10 12.76 0.35
C LYS A 308 28.32 14.08 0.40
N THR A 309 27.03 14.04 0.12
CA THR A 309 26.17 15.24 0.14
C THR A 309 25.98 15.77 1.56
N LEU A 310 25.69 14.90 2.52
CA LEU A 310 25.52 15.26 3.93
C LEU A 310 26.83 15.78 4.55
N GLU A 311 27.98 15.20 4.21
CA GLU A 311 29.28 15.73 4.61
C GLU A 311 29.54 17.13 4.05
N GLY A 312 29.17 17.37 2.78
CA GLY A 312 29.26 18.68 2.15
C GLY A 312 28.43 19.73 2.90
N LEU A 313 27.17 19.42 3.18
CA LEU A 313 26.28 20.27 3.98
C LEU A 313 26.85 20.51 5.38
N ARG A 314 27.36 19.47 6.05
CA ARG A 314 27.93 19.59 7.40
C ARG A 314 29.13 20.53 7.45
N ARG A 315 30.06 20.40 6.50
CA ARG A 315 31.26 21.27 6.41
C ARG A 315 30.87 22.74 6.26
N LEU A 316 29.80 23.02 5.51
CA LEU A 316 29.28 24.38 5.35
C LEU A 316 28.68 24.91 6.65
N CYS A 317 27.89 24.11 7.39
CA CYS A 317 27.39 24.50 8.71
C CYS A 317 28.53 24.82 9.70
N ASP A 318 29.57 23.99 9.71
CA ASP A 318 30.72 24.19 10.60
C ASP A 318 31.50 25.47 10.22
N SER A 319 31.55 25.84 8.93
CA SER A 319 32.21 27.07 8.45
C SER A 319 31.51 28.38 8.83
N VAL A 320 30.22 28.31 9.17
CA VAL A 320 29.41 29.45 9.62
C VAL A 320 29.43 29.58 11.14
N SER A 321 29.60 28.45 11.83
CA SER A 321 29.55 28.37 13.30
C SER A 321 30.88 28.73 13.98
N GLY A 322 31.98 28.80 13.22
CA GLY A 322 33.32 29.15 13.69
C GLY A 322 33.72 30.57 13.31
#